data_AF-A0A7X8V6A7-F1
#
_entry.id   AF-A0A7X8V6A7-F1
#
_cell.length_a   1.000
_cell.length_b   1.000
_cell.length_c   1.000
_cell.angle_alpha   90.00
_cell.angle_beta   90.00
_cell.angle_gamma   90.00
#
_symmetry.space_group_name_H-M   'P 1'
#
loop_
_entity.id
_entity.type
_entity.pdbx_description
1 polymer ?
#
loop_
_entity_poly.entity_id
_entity_poly.type
_entity_poly.pdbx_seq_one_letter_code
_entity_poly.pdbx_strand_id
1 'polypeptide(L)'
;MYTREERHNYIKEQLTKRSVLRVDDAARELGVTEATIRRDFTFLESQHALIRNHGSASPVSFNAIDVPVQHKALLHSEEKMRIARAAAELIEENDTIIITSGSTIESLAHVLK
;
A
#
# COMPACT_ATOMS: atom_id res chain seq x y z
N MET A 1 2.25 -9.82 27.52
CA MET A 1 1.40 -9.10 26.56
C MET A 1 2.05 -7.76 26.33
N TYR A 2 2.46 -7.43 25.09
CA TYR A 2 3.11 -6.14 24.83
C TYR A 2 2.16 -4.98 25.09
N THR A 3 2.61 -4.02 25.88
CA THR A 3 1.94 -2.74 26.08
C THR A 3 1.90 -1.95 24.77
N ARG A 4 1.02 -0.95 24.70
CA ARG A 4 0.93 -0.09 23.52
C ARG A 4 2.26 0.60 23.20
N GLU A 5 2.95 1.08 24.23
CA GLU A 5 4.22 1.78 24.11
C GLU A 5 5.34 0.87 23.58
N GLU A 6 5.44 -0.36 24.10
CA GLU A 6 6.40 -1.35 23.61
C GLU A 6 6.17 -1.70 22.13
N ARG A 7 4.92 -1.87 21.71
CA ARG A 7 4.59 -2.12 20.29
C ARG A 7 4.98 -0.93 19.42
N HIS A 8 4.73 0.31 19.87
CA HIS A 8 5.08 1.50 19.11
C HIS A 8 6.59 1.67 18.95
N ASN A 9 7.35 1.40 20.02
CA ASN A 9 8.80 1.42 19.98
C ASN A 9 9.35 0.35 19.04
N TYR A 10 8.80 -0.87 19.10
CA TYR A 10 9.13 -1.94 18.18
C TYR A 10 8.90 -1.53 16.72
N ILE A 11 7.72 -0.98 16.40
CA ILE A 11 7.37 -0.56 15.04
C ILE A 11 8.35 0.49 14.52
N LYS A 12 8.67 1.52 15.32
CA LYS A 12 9.64 2.55 14.95
C LYS A 12 11.03 1.95 14.71
N GLU A 13 11.48 1.08 15.60
CA GLU A 13 12.79 0.43 15.47
C GLU A 13 12.88 -0.44 14.21
N GLN A 14 11.84 -1.21 13.91
CA GLN A 14 11.78 -2.00 12.69
C GLN A 14 11.79 -1.12 11.44
N LEU A 15 11.11 0.02 11.44
CA LEU A 15 11.13 0.98 10.33
C LEU A 15 12.49 1.70 10.19
N THR A 16 13.28 1.81 11.25
CA THR A 16 14.67 2.27 11.13
C THR A 16 15.56 1.21 10.46
N LYS A 17 15.28 -0.07 10.71
CA LYS A 17 16.05 -1.21 10.17
C LYS A 17 15.62 -1.65 8.77
N ARG A 18 14.34 -1.46 8.43
CA ARG A 18 13.69 -1.93 7.20
C ARG A 18 12.96 -0.76 6.55
N SER A 19 12.96 -0.68 5.23
CA SER A 19 12.23 0.37 4.51
C SER A 19 10.71 0.20 4.54
N VAL A 20 10.21 -1.00 4.86
CA VAL A 20 8.78 -1.33 4.95
C VAL A 20 8.55 -2.35 6.07
N LEU A 21 7.47 -2.19 6.83
CA LEU A 21 6.97 -3.16 7.80
C LEU A 21 5.51 -3.52 7.48
N ARG A 22 5.22 -4.80 7.25
CA ARG A 22 3.86 -5.24 6.96
C ARG A 22 3.06 -5.51 8.24
N VAL A 23 1.73 -5.38 8.14
CA VAL A 23 0.81 -5.58 9.26
C VAL A 23 0.83 -7.02 9.77
N ASP A 24 0.83 -7.99 8.85
CA ASP A 24 0.87 -9.44 9.12
C ASP A 24 2.17 -9.84 9.84
N ASP A 25 3.31 -9.32 9.37
CA ASP A 25 4.61 -9.55 9.98
C ASP A 25 4.67 -9.01 11.42
N ALA A 26 4.32 -7.74 11.61
CA ALA A 26 4.35 -7.11 12.93
C ALA A 26 3.36 -7.78 13.91
N ALA A 27 2.19 -8.21 13.42
CA ALA A 27 1.20 -8.93 14.22
C ALA A 27 1.76 -10.27 14.72
N ARG A 28 2.43 -11.02 13.83
CA ARG A 28 3.08 -12.29 14.16
C ARG A 28 4.27 -12.09 15.11
N GLU A 29 5.14 -11.11 14.85
CA GLU A 29 6.33 -10.82 15.66
C GLU A 29 5.96 -10.34 17.08
N LEU A 30 4.88 -9.57 17.23
CA LEU A 30 4.40 -9.06 18.53
C LEU A 30 3.34 -9.95 19.19
N GLY A 31 2.89 -11.03 18.54
CA GLY A 31 1.84 -11.91 19.05
C GLY A 31 0.51 -11.21 19.31
N VAL A 32 0.13 -10.26 18.44
CA VAL A 32 -1.14 -9.52 18.50
C VAL A 32 -1.94 -9.67 17.21
N THR A 33 -3.19 -9.22 17.20
CA THR A 33 -4.00 -9.25 15.98
C THR A 33 -3.58 -8.18 14.97
N GLU A 34 -3.78 -8.44 13.68
CA GLU A 34 -3.59 -7.43 12.64
C GLU A 34 -4.41 -6.16 12.89
N ALA A 35 -5.63 -6.30 13.43
CA ALA A 35 -6.48 -5.15 13.77
C ALA A 35 -5.81 -4.24 14.81
N THR A 36 -5.08 -4.80 15.77
CA THR A 36 -4.29 -4.03 16.76
C THR A 36 -3.15 -3.29 16.07
N ILE A 37 -2.39 -3.95 15.20
CA ILE A 37 -1.31 -3.30 14.44
C ILE A 37 -1.83 -2.21 13.51
N ARG A 38 -2.96 -2.42 12.83
CA ARG A 38 -3.60 -1.39 11.99
C ARG A 38 -3.97 -0.15 12.81
N ARG A 39 -4.48 -0.31 14.03
CA ARG A 39 -4.74 0.81 14.96
C ARG A 39 -3.45 1.50 15.41
N ASP A 40 -2.41 0.73 15.73
CA ASP A 40 -1.11 1.28 16.13
C ASP A 40 -0.45 2.06 14.98
N PHE A 41 -0.48 1.53 13.75
CA PHE A 41 -0.01 2.24 12.55
C PHE A 41 -0.81 3.52 12.30
N THR A 42 -2.13 3.47 12.43
CA THR A 42 -3.00 4.65 12.27
C THR A 42 -2.66 5.74 13.28
N PHE A 43 -2.41 5.35 14.54
CA PHE A 43 -2.01 6.29 15.56
C PHE A 43 -0.63 6.89 15.26
N LEU A 44 0.37 6.07 14.92
CA LEU A 44 1.72 6.55 14.61
C LEU A 44 1.76 7.43 13.36
N GLU A 45 0.94 7.15 12.35
CA GLU A 45 0.74 8.01 11.19
C GLU A 45 0.14 9.37 11.58
N SER A 46 -0.87 9.41 12.45
CA SER A 46 -1.46 10.67 12.94
C SER A 46 -0.42 11.56 13.66
N GLN A 47 0.62 10.95 14.21
CA GLN A 47 1.74 11.61 14.86
C GLN A 47 2.91 11.91 13.90
N HIS A 48 2.72 11.71 12.59
CA HIS A 48 3.76 11.86 11.57
C HIS A 48 5.02 11.03 11.86
N ALA A 49 4.89 9.87 12.51
CA ALA A 49 6.02 9.00 12.85
C ALA A 49 6.29 7.93 11.77
N LEU A 50 5.32 7.66 10.89
CA LEU A 50 5.41 6.75 9.76
C LEU A 50 4.40 7.14 8.68
N ILE A 51 4.50 6.55 7.50
CA ILE A 51 3.50 6.64 6.42
C ILE A 51 2.83 5.27 6.27
N ARG A 52 1.50 5.20 6.23
CA ARG A 52 0.81 3.94 5.91
C ARG A 52 0.70 3.74 4.40
N ASN A 53 0.92 2.49 4.00
CA ASN A 53 0.57 1.97 2.69
C ASN A 53 -0.51 0.89 2.86
N HIS A 54 -1.05 0.36 1.75
CA HIS A 54 -2.05 -0.70 1.81
C HIS A 54 -1.48 -1.98 2.45
N GLY A 55 -1.74 -2.17 3.75
CA GLY A 55 -1.28 -3.34 4.53
C GLY A 55 0.14 -3.23 5.10
N SER A 56 0.79 -2.07 5.02
CA SER A 56 2.14 -1.86 5.57
C SER A 56 2.36 -0.43 6.05
N ALA A 57 3.50 -0.19 6.70
CA ALA A 57 4.01 1.12 7.04
C ALA A 57 5.43 1.29 6.50
N SER A 58 5.82 2.53 6.21
CA SER A 58 7.17 2.91 5.81
C SER A 58 7.66 4.11 6.63
N PRO A 59 8.97 4.34 6.77
CA PRO A 59 9.50 5.54 7.41
C PRO A 59 8.95 6.80 6.75
N VAL A 60 8.86 7.88 7.53
CA VAL A 60 8.67 9.21 6.96
C VAL A 60 9.96 9.60 6.27
N SER A 61 10.09 9.25 4.99
CA SER A 61 11.20 9.73 4.18
C SER A 61 10.83 11.10 3.60
N PHE A 62 11.78 12.04 3.62
CA PHE A 62 11.65 13.35 2.97
C PHE A 62 11.34 13.23 1.45
N ASN A 63 11.58 12.05 0.87
CA ASN A 63 11.40 11.75 -0.55
C ASN A 63 10.14 10.92 -0.85
N ALA A 64 9.35 10.55 0.16
CA ALA A 64 8.07 9.86 0.01
C ALA A 64 6.93 10.87 -0.10
N ILE A 65 7.21 12.04 -0.70
CA ILE A 65 6.17 12.87 -1.31
C ILE A 65 5.47 11.95 -2.30
N ASP A 66 4.17 11.82 -2.13
CA ASP A 66 3.29 11.05 -2.98
C ASP A 66 3.64 11.36 -4.45
N VAL A 67 4.34 10.43 -5.10
CA VAL A 67 4.79 10.65 -6.48
C VAL A 67 3.52 10.90 -7.28
N PRO A 68 3.36 12.06 -7.94
CA PRO A 68 2.11 12.41 -8.59
C PRO A 68 1.65 11.27 -9.50
N VAL A 69 0.34 11.03 -9.56
CA VAL A 69 -0.20 9.89 -10.33
C VAL A 69 0.29 9.91 -11.78
N GLN A 70 0.53 11.10 -12.34
CA GLN A 70 1.10 11.31 -13.67
C GLN A 70 2.52 10.73 -13.78
N HIS A 71 3.36 10.90 -12.75
CA HIS A 71 4.68 10.28 -12.69
C HIS A 71 4.56 8.77 -12.48
N LYS A 72 3.62 8.31 -11.65
CA LYS A 72 3.35 6.87 -11.50
C LYS A 72 2.92 6.25 -12.83
N ALA A 73 2.16 6.96 -13.67
CA ALA A 73 1.74 6.48 -14.98
C ALA A 73 2.90 6.25 -15.95
N LEU A 74 3.97 7.04 -15.84
CA LEU A 74 5.18 6.85 -16.64
C LEU A 74 6.01 5.64 -16.21
N LEU A 75 5.95 5.25 -14.93
CA LEU A 75 6.69 4.09 -14.42
C LEU A 75 6.05 2.79 -14.90
N HIS A 76 6.84 1.93 -15.55
CA HIS A 76 6.41 0.61 -16.06
C HIS A 76 5.16 0.71 -16.95
N SER A 77 5.09 1.75 -17.78
CA SER A 77 3.92 2.02 -18.63
C SER A 77 3.66 0.88 -19.61
N GLU A 78 4.71 0.27 -20.18
CA GLU A 78 4.58 -0.88 -21.07
C GLU A 78 4.02 -2.12 -20.36
N GLU A 79 4.53 -2.43 -19.15
CA GLU A 79 4.01 -3.51 -18.32
C GLU A 79 2.53 -3.32 -18.01
N LYS A 80 2.14 -2.10 -17.62
CA LYS A 80 0.74 -1.76 -17.32
C LYS A 80 -0.15 -1.89 -18.53
N MET A 81 0.32 -1.49 -19.71
CA MET A 81 -0.41 -1.68 -20.96
C MET A 81 -0.57 -3.16 -21.32
N ARG A 82 0.45 -4.00 -21.09
CA ARG A 82 0.33 -5.46 -21.25
C ARG A 82 -0.70 -6.06 -20.30
N ILE A 83 -0.67 -5.67 -19.02
CA ILE A 83 -1.65 -6.09 -18.01
C ILE A 83 -3.06 -5.64 -18.41
N ALA A 84 -3.21 -4.40 -18.85
CA ALA A 84 -4.48 -3.82 -19.29
C ALA A 84 -5.10 -4.60 -20.44
N ARG A 85 -4.33 -4.93 -21.47
CA ARG A 85 -4.81 -5.73 -22.61
C ARG A 85 -5.25 -7.13 -22.19
N ALA A 86 -4.42 -7.81 -21.40
CA ALA A 86 -4.76 -9.13 -20.89
C ALA A 86 -6.04 -9.11 -20.03
N ALA A 87 -6.21 -8.09 -19.18
CA ALA A 87 -7.42 -7.93 -18.37
C ALA A 87 -8.66 -7.61 -19.23
N ALA A 88 -8.52 -6.81 -20.29
CA ALA A 88 -9.60 -6.50 -21.22
C ALA A 88 -10.10 -7.73 -21.99
N GLU A 89 -9.23 -8.70 -22.28
CA GLU A 89 -9.59 -9.98 -22.90
C GLU A 89 -10.41 -10.90 -21.99
N LEU A 90 -10.45 -10.64 -20.68
CA LEU A 90 -11.21 -11.42 -19.69
C LEU A 90 -12.63 -10.89 -19.46
N ILE A 91 -12.98 -9.74 -20.04
CA ILE A 91 -14.28 -9.09 -19.84
C ILE A 91 -15.25 -9.53 -20.93
N GLU A 92 -16.43 -9.98 -20.51
CA GLU A 92 -17.50 -10.42 -21.41
C GLU A 92 -18.64 -9.40 -21.50
N GLU A 93 -19.49 -9.56 -22.52
CA GLU A 93 -20.67 -8.72 -22.69
C GLU A 93 -21.63 -8.91 -21.50
N ASN A 94 -22.12 -7.79 -20.94
CA ASN A 94 -22.98 -7.71 -19.75
C ASN A 94 -22.28 -7.92 -18.39
N ASP A 95 -20.94 -7.97 -18.36
CA ASP A 95 -20.22 -7.91 -17.08
C ASP A 95 -20.44 -6.58 -16.37
N THR A 96 -20.57 -6.64 -15.03
CA THR A 96 -20.57 -5.45 -14.17
C THR A 96 -19.21 -5.32 -13.49
N ILE A 97 -18.49 -4.25 -13.77
CA ILE A 97 -17.12 -4.05 -13.31
C ILE A 97 -17.06 -2.86 -12.34
N ILE A 98 -16.35 -3.06 -11.23
CA ILE A 98 -16.01 -1.98 -10.30
C ILE A 98 -14.58 -1.52 -10.60
N ILE A 99 -14.41 -0.24 -10.88
CA ILE A 99 -13.12 0.39 -11.20
C ILE A 99 -12.61 1.15 -9.98
N THR A 100 -11.32 1.01 -9.68
CA THR A 100 -10.63 1.74 -8.59
C THR A 100 -9.65 2.77 -9.15
N SER A 101 -8.98 3.53 -8.28
CA SER A 101 -7.97 4.50 -8.70
C SER A 101 -6.58 3.88 -8.85
N GLY A 102 -5.78 4.42 -9.77
CA GLY A 102 -4.37 4.07 -9.93
C GLY A 102 -3.94 3.99 -11.39
N SER A 103 -2.65 4.27 -11.65
CA SER A 103 -2.11 4.33 -13.02
C SER A 103 -2.21 3.03 -13.83
N THR A 104 -2.30 1.87 -13.16
CA THR A 104 -2.54 0.59 -13.85
C THR A 104 -3.99 0.48 -14.31
N ILE A 105 -4.95 0.90 -13.49
CA ILE A 105 -6.37 0.91 -13.84
C ILE A 105 -6.66 1.98 -14.90
N GLU A 106 -5.96 3.11 -14.84
CA GLU A 106 -5.97 4.10 -15.91
C GLU A 106 -5.57 3.47 -17.24
N SER A 107 -4.53 2.62 -17.28
CA SER A 107 -4.15 1.89 -18.50
C SER A 107 -5.24 0.93 -19.00
N LEU A 108 -5.98 0.28 -18.09
CA LEU A 108 -7.14 -0.54 -18.45
C LEU A 108 -8.25 0.31 -19.08
N ALA A 109 -8.56 1.48 -18.52
CA ALA A 109 -9.58 2.37 -19.07
C ALA A 109 -9.28 2.82 -20.51
N HIS A 110 -8.00 2.90 -20.91
CA HIS A 110 -7.60 3.26 -22.28
C HIS A 110 -7.82 2.14 -23.31
N VAL A 111 -7.96 0.87 -22.89
CA VAL A 111 -8.11 -0.27 -23.80
C VAL A 111 -9.51 -0.86 -23.82
N LEU A 112 -10.36 -0.52 -22.84
CA LEU A 112 -11.78 -0.85 -22.85
C LEU A 112 -12.49 -0.06 -23.97
N LYS A 113 -13.48 -0.70 -24.61
CA LYS A 113 -14.29 -0.13 -25.69
C LYS A 113 -15.71 0.15 -25.22
#